data_AF-A0A849V3V2-F1
#
_entry.id   AF-A0A849V3V2-F1
#
_cell.length_a   1.000
_cell.length_b   1.000
_cell.length_c   1.000
_cell.angle_alpha   90.00
_cell.angle_beta   90.00
_cell.angle_gamma   90.00
#
_symmetry.space_group_name_H-M   'P 1'
#
loop_
_entity.id
_entity.type
_entity.pdbx_description
1 polymer ?
#
loop_
_entity_poly.entity_id
_entity_poly.type
_entity_poly.pdbx_seq_one_letter_code
_entity_poly.pdbx_strand_id
1 'polypeptide(L)' 'MSVRFNVVLSDDLNRELDQAAQEGETNKSEILRKAITLYLAARDGRRRGLKIGLVEPETQKLETEIIGL' A
#
# COMPACT_ATOMS: atom_id res chain seq x y z
N MET A 1 13.43 15.24 -9.39
CA MET A 1 13.00 16.23 -8.37
C MET A 1 12.39 15.48 -7.21
N SER A 2 12.80 15.77 -5.98
CA SER A 2 12.15 15.27 -4.76
C SER A 2 11.47 16.44 -4.03
N VAL A 3 10.29 16.18 -3.46
CA VAL A 3 9.53 17.15 -2.66
C VAL A 3 9.49 16.62 -1.23
N ARG A 4 9.70 17.49 -0.23
CA ARG A 4 9.55 17.14 1.17
C ARG A 4 8.07 17.12 1.53
N PHE A 5 7.59 15.97 1.99
CA PHE A 5 6.23 15.77 2.49
C PHE A 5 6.33 15.38 3.96
N ASN A 6 5.61 16.09 4.83
CA ASN A 6 5.53 15.79 6.26
C ASN A 6 4.13 15.26 6.55
N VAL A 7 4.04 14.16 7.31
CA VAL A 7 2.77 13.53 7.69
C VAL A 7 2.77 13.28 9.19
N VAL A 8 1.62 13.47 9.83
CA VAL A 8 1.39 13.11 11.24
C VAL A 8 0.68 11.76 11.25
N LEU A 9 1.23 10.81 12.01
CA LEU A 9 0.71 9.45 12.15
C LEU A 9 0.45 9.20 13.64
N SER A 10 -0.47 8.27 13.94
CA SER A 10 -0.59 7.76 15.30
C SER A 10 0.66 6.97 15.70
N ASP A 11 0.92 6.87 17.00
CA ASP A 11 2.05 6.12 17.53
C ASP A 11 1.98 4.63 17.13
N ASP A 12 0.78 4.06 17.14
CA ASP A 12 0.55 2.65 16.77
C ASP A 12 0.90 2.41 15.29
N LEU A 13 0.43 3.27 14.39
CA LEU A 13 0.76 3.16 12.97
C LEU A 13 2.26 3.39 12.72
N ASN A 14 2.89 4.29 13.46
CA ASN A 14 4.32 4.50 13.37
C ASN A 14 5.11 3.23 13.77
N ARG A 15 4.66 2.51 14.81
CA ARG A 15 5.26 1.23 15.24
C ARG A 15 5.09 0.14 14.19
N GLU A 16 3.91 0.01 13.60
CA GLU A 16 3.68 -0.96 12.51
C GLU A 16 4.59 -0.66 11.31
N LEU A 17 4.77 0.61 10.96
CA LEU A 17 5.69 1.01 9.90
C LEU A 17 7.16 0.74 10.23
N ASP A 18 7.57 0.91 11.49
CA ASP A 18 8.91 0.54 11.96
C ASP A 18 9.16 -0.96 11.80
N GLN A 19 8.20 -1.79 12.22
CA GLN A 19 8.30 -3.25 12.09
C GLN A 19 8.37 -3.67 10.62
N ALA A 20 7.47 -3.17 9.78
CA ALA A 20 7.47 -3.47 8.35
C ALA A 20 8.76 -3.01 7.65
N ALA A 21 9.35 -1.89 8.10
CA ALA A 21 10.64 -1.41 7.58
C ALA A 21 11.78 -2.35 7.96
N GLN A 22 11.78 -2.86 9.19
CA GLN A 22 12.79 -3.80 9.67
C GLN A 22 12.70 -5.14 8.94
N GLU A 23 11.50 -5.71 8.81
CA GLU A 23 11.28 -7.00 8.13
C GLU A 23 11.65 -6.95 6.65
N GLY A 24 11.38 -5.81 5.98
CA GLY A 24 11.66 -5.60 4.57
C GLY A 24 13.04 -5.02 4.25
N GLU A 25 13.94 -4.90 5.23
CA GLU A 25 15.25 -4.24 5.12
C GLU A 25 15.15 -2.86 4.40
N THR A 26 14.14 -2.08 4.75
CA THR A 26 13.79 -0.82 4.08
C THR A 26 13.57 0.31 5.09
N ASN A 27 12.99 1.43 4.65
CA ASN A 27 12.67 2.55 5.52
C ASN A 27 11.23 3.05 5.31
N LYS A 28 10.71 3.79 6.30
CA LYS A 28 9.33 4.33 6.27
C LYS A 28 9.02 5.17 5.04
N SER A 29 10.01 5.90 4.51
CA SER A 29 9.80 6.74 3.32
C SER A 29 9.56 5.88 2.08
N GLU A 30 10.26 4.75 1.94
CA GLU A 30 10.01 3.78 0.86
C GLU A 30 8.65 3.10 1.01
N ILE A 31 8.26 2.71 2.24
CA ILE A 31 6.94 2.12 2.50
C ILE A 31 5.84 3.11 2.13
N LEU A 32 5.92 4.37 2.57
CA LEU A 32 4.95 5.40 2.23
C LEU A 32 4.89 5.65 0.72
N ARG A 33 6.04 5.67 0.01
CA ARG A 33 6.07 5.79 -1.46
C ARG A 33 5.32 4.64 -2.14
N LYS A 34 5.56 3.40 -1.71
CA LYS A 34 4.87 2.21 -2.25
C LYS A 34 3.37 2.26 -1.95
N ALA A 35 2.98 2.62 -0.74
CA ALA A 35 1.59 2.74 -0.33
C ALA A 35 0.84 3.80 -1.16
N ILE A 36 1.42 4.98 -1.35
CA ILE A 36 0.83 6.04 -2.19
C ILE A 36 0.71 5.58 -3.65
N THR A 37 1.72 4.90 -4.19
CA THR A 37 1.69 4.37 -5.56
C THR A 37 0.59 3.34 -5.73
N LEU A 38 0.45 2.41 -4.77
CA LEU A 38 -0.61 1.40 -4.76
C LEU A 38 -1.99 2.06 -4.70
N TYR A 39 -2.18 3.07 -3.84
CA TYR A 39 -3.43 3.82 -3.74
C TYR A 39 -3.81 4.49 -5.07
N LEU A 40 -2.85 5.09 -5.76
CA LEU A 40 -3.10 5.73 -7.06
C LEU A 40 -3.46 4.70 -8.15
N ALA A 41 -2.75 3.57 -8.20
CA ALA A 41 -3.04 2.48 -9.14
C ALA A 41 -4.43 1.86 -8.87
N ALA A 42 -4.75 1.65 -7.60
CA ALA A 42 -6.06 1.20 -7.14
C ALA A 42 -7.19 2.13 -7.62
N ARG A 43 -7.02 3.44 -7.37
CA ARG A 43 -7.99 4.46 -7.77
C ARG A 43 -8.18 4.53 -9.28
N ASP A 44 -7.11 4.39 -10.07
CA ASP A 44 -7.21 4.34 -11.54
C ASP A 44 -7.98 3.09 -11.99
N GLY A 45 -7.62 1.91 -11.48
CA GLY A 45 -8.31 0.65 -11.79
C GLY A 45 -9.81 0.73 -11.51
N ARG A 46 -10.20 1.29 -10.36
CA ARG A 46 -11.61 1.49 -9.99
C ARG A 46 -12.36 2.40 -10.98
N ARG A 47 -11.74 3.48 -11.46
CA ARG A 47 -12.35 4.37 -12.48
C ARG A 47 -12.61 3.64 -13.80
N ARG A 48 -11.83 2.62 -14.12
CA ARG A 48 -12.01 1.76 -15.30
C ARG A 48 -13.02 0.62 -15.06
N GLY A 49 -13.67 0.58 -13.90
CA GLY A 49 -14.61 -0.48 -13.51
C GLY A 49 -13.94 -1.78 -13.06
N LEU A 50 -12.62 -1.76 -12.80
CA LEU A 50 -11.90 -2.94 -12.32
C LEU A 50 -11.99 -3.06 -10.79
N LYS A 51 -11.99 -4.30 -10.34
CA LYS A 51 -11.94 -4.67 -8.92
C LYS A 51 -10.48 -4.85 -8.49
N ILE A 52 -10.23 -4.66 -7.21
CA ILE A 52 -8.92 -4.86 -6.59
C ILE A 52 -9.07 -6.01 -5.62
N GLY A 53 -8.08 -6.89 -5.60
CA GLY A 53 -8.05 -7.93 -4.58
C GLY A 53 -6.73 -8.66 -4.51
N LEU A 54 -6.65 -9.52 -3.50
CA LEU A 54 -5.54 -10.43 -3.30
C LEU A 54 -5.83 -11.70 -4.08
N VAL A 55 -4.85 -12.10 -4.88
CA VAL A 55 -4.93 -13.25 -5.76
C VAL A 55 -3.95 -14.29 -5.24
N GLU A 56 -4.41 -15.53 -5.12
CA GLU A 56 -3.55 -16.65 -4.78
C GLU A 56 -2.59 -16.92 -5.96
N PRO A 57 -1.25 -16.99 -5.73
CA PRO A 57 -0.29 -17.00 -6.81
C PRO A 57 -0.37 -18.19 -7.78
N GLU A 58 -0.69 -19.40 -7.28
CA GLU A 58 -0.60 -20.63 -8.07
C GLU A 58 -1.84 -20.86 -8.95
N THR A 59 -3.01 -20.67 -8.37
CA THR A 59 -4.34 -20.88 -8.96
C THR A 59 -4.91 -19.63 -9.62
N GLN A 60 -4.32 -18.45 -9.34
CA GLN A 60 -4.81 -17.14 -9.77
C GLN A 60 -6.24 -16.82 -9.32
N LYS A 61 -6.72 -17.52 -8.30
CA LYS A 61 -8.04 -17.29 -7.75
C LYS A 61 -8.03 -16.02 -6.90
N LEU A 62 -9.05 -15.19 -7.08
CA LEU A 62 -9.28 -14.04 -6.22
C LEU A 62 -9.73 -14.53 -4.84
N GLU A 63 -8.86 -14.40 -3.84
CA GLU A 63 -9.14 -14.82 -2.47
C GLU A 63 -9.91 -13.75 -1.69
N THR A 64 -9.62 -12.47 -1.95
CA THR A 64 -10.28 -11.37 -1.24
C THR A 64 -10.38 -10.16 -2.15
N GLU A 65 -11.59 -9.63 -2.31
CA GLU A 65 -11.82 -8.34 -2.94
C GLU A 65 -11.67 -7.22 -1.89
N ILE A 66 -10.86 -6.21 -2.20
CA ILE A 66 -10.69 -5.03 -1.35
C ILE A 66 -11.73 -4.00 -1.76
N ILE A 67 -12.72 -3.77 -0.90
CA ILE A 67 -13.78 -2.79 -1.10
C ILE A 67 -13.40 -1.47 -0.42
N GLY A 68 -13.45 -0.35 -1.17
CA GLY A 68 -13.39 0.98 -0.57
C GLY A 68 -12.00 1.62 -0.46
N LEU A 69 -11.02 1.17 -1.24
CA LEU A 69 -9.79 1.94 -1.53
C LEU A 69 -10.10 3.31 -2.15
#